data_AF-A0AA96YPM8-F1
#
_entry.id   AF-A0AA96YPM8-F1
#
_cell.length_a   1.000
_cell.length_b   1.000
_cell.length_c   1.000
_cell.angle_alpha   90.00
_cell.angle_beta   90.00
_cell.angle_gamma   90.00
#
_symmetry.space_group_name_H-M   'P 1'
#
loop_
_entity.id
_entity.type
_entity.pdbx_description
1 polymer ?
#
loop_
_entity_poly.entity_id
_entity_poly.type
_entity_poly.pdbx_seq_one_letter_code
_entity_poly.pdbx_strand_id
1 'polypeptide(L)'
;MTHRKHSHAFGTITLTVTACLLLWGFQLPAWAGDATQVEPLALRKIMQELERNMQAITGAISQEEWVQVVQLAPKVAAHPEPPLTEKMRILAYLGADATKFRNFDAQTHEAALAMKLAAASSDGKAVIQSFAHVQESCLGCHQAFRKPFVEHFYGAR
;
A
#
# COMPACT_ATOMS: atom_id res chain seq x y z
N MET A 1 48.31 31.84 -37.13
CA MET A 1 48.04 31.13 -38.40
C MET A 1 49.07 30.02 -38.53
N THR A 2 48.83 28.86 -37.90
CA THR A 2 49.57 27.62 -38.17
C THR A 2 48.66 26.44 -37.85
N HIS A 3 48.42 25.67 -38.90
CA HIS A 3 47.55 24.52 -39.04
C HIS A 3 48.30 23.27 -38.52
N ARG A 4 47.69 22.43 -37.66
CA ARG A 4 48.09 21.01 -37.52
C ARG A 4 46.94 20.20 -36.89
N LYS A 5 46.09 19.64 -37.75
CA LYS A 5 46.02 18.22 -38.16
C LYS A 5 45.46 17.29 -37.07
N HIS A 6 44.23 16.88 -37.35
CA HIS A 6 43.51 15.74 -36.77
C HIS A 6 44.38 14.48 -36.73
N SER A 7 44.15 13.65 -35.71
CA SER A 7 44.29 12.20 -35.84
C SER A 7 43.16 11.52 -35.09
N HIS A 8 42.15 11.11 -35.85
CA HIS A 8 41.13 10.18 -35.42
C HIS A 8 41.76 8.79 -35.33
N ALA A 9 41.70 8.16 -34.17
CA ALA A 9 41.91 6.72 -34.03
C ALA A 9 40.56 6.10 -33.65
N PHE A 10 39.71 5.90 -34.66
CA PHE A 10 38.56 5.00 -34.54
C PHE A 10 39.11 3.58 -34.51
N GLY A 11 39.31 3.05 -33.30
CA GLY A 11 39.67 1.66 -33.09
C GLY A 11 38.54 0.75 -33.59
N THR A 12 38.85 -0.05 -34.59
CA THR A 12 38.03 -1.14 -35.11
C THR A 12 37.84 -2.20 -34.04
N ILE A 13 36.65 -2.26 -33.43
CA ILE A 13 36.27 -3.37 -32.55
C ILE A 13 35.83 -4.52 -33.46
N THR A 14 36.70 -5.51 -33.62
CA THR A 14 36.43 -6.75 -34.33
C THR A 14 35.42 -7.59 -33.54
N LEU A 15 34.23 -7.78 -34.10
CA LEU A 15 33.23 -8.75 -33.67
C LEU A 15 33.73 -10.17 -33.99
N THR A 16 34.11 -10.95 -32.98
CA THR A 16 34.29 -12.39 -33.11
C THR A 16 33.04 -13.09 -32.56
N VAL A 17 32.18 -13.55 -33.46
CA VAL A 17 31.05 -14.43 -33.14
C VAL A 17 31.59 -15.86 -33.10
N THR A 18 31.94 -16.35 -31.92
CA THR A 18 32.32 -17.75 -31.72
C THR A 18 31.08 -18.56 -31.38
N ALA A 19 30.58 -19.29 -32.37
CA ALA A 19 29.47 -20.24 -32.21
C ALA A 19 29.95 -21.52 -31.50
N CYS A 20 29.67 -21.64 -30.20
CA CYS A 20 29.75 -22.91 -29.48
C CYS A 20 28.38 -23.60 -29.49
N LEU A 21 28.18 -24.50 -30.46
CA LEU A 21 27.11 -25.50 -30.49
C LEU A 21 27.52 -26.71 -29.66
N LEU A 22 27.11 -26.82 -28.39
CA LEU A 22 27.10 -28.10 -27.66
C LEU A 22 26.03 -28.12 -26.55
N LEU A 23 25.13 -29.11 -26.66
CA LEU A 23 24.31 -29.74 -25.61
C LEU A 23 23.08 -28.98 -25.09
N TRP A 24 21.99 -29.07 -25.86
CA TRP A 24 20.62 -28.97 -25.35
C TRP A 24 20.32 -30.10 -24.35
N GLY A 25 20.58 -29.86 -23.08
CA GLY A 25 19.78 -30.45 -22.01
C GLY A 25 18.45 -29.69 -21.95
N PHE A 26 17.34 -30.31 -22.34
CA PHE A 26 16.01 -29.81 -22.03
C PHE A 26 15.80 -29.90 -20.50
N GLN A 27 16.33 -28.94 -19.76
CA GLN A 27 15.88 -28.67 -18.40
C GLN A 27 14.53 -27.99 -18.52
N LEU A 28 13.46 -28.79 -18.49
CA LEU A 28 12.13 -28.29 -18.22
C LEU A 28 12.21 -27.46 -16.93
N PRO A 29 11.81 -26.18 -16.91
CA PRO A 29 11.56 -25.53 -15.64
C PRO A 29 10.40 -26.27 -14.99
N ALA A 30 10.73 -27.10 -13.99
CA ALA A 30 9.77 -27.57 -13.02
C ALA A 30 9.37 -26.37 -12.16
N TRP A 31 8.60 -25.45 -12.73
CA TRP A 31 7.73 -24.60 -11.92
C TRP A 31 6.57 -25.49 -11.50
N ALA A 32 6.81 -26.25 -10.43
CA ALA A 32 5.75 -26.54 -9.50
C ALA A 32 5.08 -25.20 -9.21
N GLY A 33 3.93 -24.95 -9.84
CA GLY A 33 3.05 -23.88 -9.40
C GLY A 33 2.81 -24.15 -7.93
N ASP A 34 3.28 -23.25 -7.08
CA ASP A 34 3.07 -23.32 -5.65
C ASP A 34 1.56 -23.38 -5.40
N ALA A 35 1.07 -24.61 -5.21
CA ALA A 35 -0.35 -24.93 -5.11
C ALA A 35 -0.89 -24.60 -3.71
N THR A 36 -0.44 -23.49 -3.14
CA THR A 36 -0.93 -22.92 -1.88
C THR A 36 -0.97 -21.40 -1.89
N GLN A 37 -1.29 -20.75 -3.02
CA GLN A 37 -1.70 -19.34 -2.97
C GLN A 37 -3.05 -19.23 -2.26
N VAL A 38 -3.02 -19.06 -0.93
CA VAL A 38 -4.20 -18.73 -0.13
C VAL A 38 -4.79 -17.44 -0.70
N GLU A 39 -6.04 -17.50 -1.16
CA GLU A 39 -6.72 -16.33 -1.70
C GLU A 39 -6.68 -15.20 -0.66
N PRO A 40 -6.25 -13.98 -1.03
CA PRO A 40 -6.17 -12.90 -0.07
C PRO A 40 -7.54 -12.58 0.52
N LEU A 41 -7.63 -12.56 1.85
CA LEU A 41 -8.77 -12.03 2.59
C LEU A 41 -9.26 -10.68 2.00
N ALA A 42 -10.58 -10.47 1.99
CA ALA A 42 -11.19 -9.22 1.54
C ALA A 42 -10.64 -8.01 2.30
N LEU A 43 -10.32 -8.17 3.59
CA LEU A 43 -9.68 -7.14 4.41
C LEU A 43 -8.40 -6.59 3.77
N ARG A 44 -7.60 -7.43 3.09
CA ARG A 44 -6.37 -6.95 2.43
C ARG A 44 -6.67 -5.94 1.33
N LYS A 45 -7.72 -6.19 0.53
CA LYS A 45 -8.15 -5.28 -0.53
C LYS A 45 -8.71 -3.98 0.07
N ILE A 46 -9.47 -4.06 1.17
CA ILE A 46 -9.99 -2.90 1.91
C ILE A 46 -8.83 -2.04 2.43
N MET A 47 -7.82 -2.63 3.08
CA MET A 47 -6.65 -1.89 3.58
C MET A 47 -5.84 -1.22 2.45
N GLN A 48 -5.72 -1.85 1.29
CA GLN A 48 -5.07 -1.24 0.12
C GLN A 48 -5.89 -0.08 -0.45
N GLU A 49 -7.22 -0.14 -0.38
CA GLU A 49 -8.07 0.97 -0.81
C GLU A 49 -8.03 2.14 0.15
N LEU A 50 -8.01 1.86 1.47
CA LEU A 50 -7.74 2.85 2.49
C LEU A 50 -6.40 3.56 2.26
N GLU A 51 -5.34 2.83 1.94
CA GLU A 51 -4.03 3.41 1.60
C GLU A 51 -4.13 4.38 0.40
N ARG A 52 -4.79 3.96 -0.69
CA ARG A 52 -4.98 4.83 -1.87
C ARG A 52 -5.78 6.09 -1.54
N ASN A 53 -6.85 5.96 -0.74
CA ASN A 53 -7.64 7.10 -0.30
C ASN A 53 -6.80 8.07 0.55
N MET A 54 -5.97 7.55 1.46
CA MET A 54 -5.09 8.37 2.30
C MET A 54 -4.01 9.10 1.48
N GLN A 55 -3.44 8.46 0.46
CA GLN A 55 -2.52 9.10 -0.47
C GLN A 55 -3.21 10.25 -1.24
N ALA A 56 -4.43 10.02 -1.73
CA ALA A 56 -5.20 11.06 -2.41
C ALA A 56 -5.56 12.23 -1.47
N ILE A 57 -5.93 11.95 -0.21
CA ILE A 57 -6.21 12.97 0.80
C ILE A 57 -4.94 13.80 1.09
N THR A 58 -3.78 13.16 1.19
CA THR A 58 -2.49 13.86 1.39
C THR A 58 -2.25 14.87 0.27
N GLY A 59 -2.43 14.45 -0.99
CA GLY A 59 -2.30 15.32 -2.16
C GLY A 59 -3.30 16.47 -2.15
N ALA A 60 -4.56 16.21 -1.80
CA ALA A 60 -5.60 17.22 -1.69
C ALA A 60 -5.29 18.25 -0.60
N ILE A 61 -4.87 17.81 0.58
CA ILE A 61 -4.49 18.68 1.70
C ILE A 61 -3.31 19.59 1.30
N SER A 62 -2.29 19.04 0.62
CA SER A 62 -1.10 19.80 0.23
C SER A 62 -1.38 20.94 -0.75
N GLN A 63 -2.49 20.86 -1.49
CA GLN A 63 -2.93 21.85 -2.47
C GLN A 63 -4.15 22.65 -1.98
N GLU A 64 -4.57 22.44 -0.73
CA GLU A 64 -5.77 23.06 -0.15
C GLU A 64 -7.06 22.78 -0.93
N GLU A 65 -7.14 21.63 -1.59
CA GLU A 65 -8.30 21.17 -2.37
C GLU A 65 -9.40 20.63 -1.45
N TRP A 66 -10.01 21.50 -0.64
CA TRP A 66 -10.94 21.12 0.43
C TRP A 66 -12.18 20.38 -0.07
N VAL A 67 -12.68 20.75 -1.26
CA VAL A 67 -13.78 20.02 -1.90
C VAL A 67 -13.40 18.56 -2.13
N GLN A 68 -12.16 18.29 -2.56
CA GLN A 68 -11.67 16.92 -2.75
C GLN A 68 -11.52 16.19 -1.42
N VAL A 69 -11.04 16.85 -0.36
CA VAL A 69 -10.98 16.26 0.99
C VAL A 69 -12.38 15.87 1.49
N VAL A 70 -13.40 16.71 1.28
CA VAL A 70 -14.81 16.41 1.65
C VAL A 70 -15.33 15.15 0.94
N GLN A 71 -14.92 14.89 -0.30
CA GLN A 71 -15.34 13.70 -1.05
C GLN A 71 -14.54 12.44 -0.67
N LEU A 72 -13.27 12.59 -0.31
CA LEU A 72 -12.39 11.47 -0.01
C LEU A 72 -12.51 10.99 1.44
N ALA A 73 -12.64 11.91 2.40
CA ALA A 73 -12.70 11.58 3.83
C ALA A 73 -13.80 10.55 4.19
N PRO A 74 -15.03 10.62 3.64
CA PRO A 74 -16.05 9.59 3.85
C PRO A 74 -15.65 8.18 3.38
N LYS A 75 -14.78 8.07 2.37
CA LYS A 75 -14.29 6.77 1.85
C LYS A 75 -13.29 6.11 2.81
N VAL A 76 -12.69 6.90 3.70
CA VAL A 76 -11.89 6.40 4.82
C VAL A 76 -12.81 6.12 6.01
N ALA A 77 -13.74 7.02 6.33
CA ALA A 77 -14.62 6.83 7.49
C ALA A 77 -15.53 5.60 7.35
N ALA A 78 -16.21 5.47 6.22
CA ALA A 78 -17.20 4.42 5.97
C ALA A 78 -16.69 3.45 4.90
N HIS A 79 -15.47 2.94 5.07
CA HIS A 79 -14.94 1.91 4.19
C HIS A 79 -15.75 0.60 4.31
N PRO A 80 -15.75 -0.26 3.28
CA PRO A 80 -16.43 -1.55 3.36
C PRO A 80 -15.90 -2.42 4.49
N GLU A 81 -16.77 -3.25 5.06
CA GLU A 81 -16.35 -4.31 5.96
C GLU A 81 -16.04 -5.61 5.20
N PRO A 82 -15.18 -6.49 5.74
CA PRO A 82 -15.04 -7.85 5.24
C PRO A 82 -16.37 -8.62 5.28
N PRO A 83 -16.56 -9.64 4.42
CA PRO A 83 -17.71 -10.55 4.52
C PRO A 83 -17.87 -11.11 5.93
N LEU A 84 -19.11 -11.30 6.38
CA LEU A 84 -19.41 -11.65 7.78
C LEU A 84 -18.64 -12.89 8.27
N THR A 85 -18.47 -13.91 7.44
CA THR A 85 -17.69 -15.11 7.76
C THR A 85 -16.20 -14.82 7.97
N GLU A 86 -15.62 -13.95 7.13
CA GLU A 86 -14.24 -13.47 7.29
C GLU A 86 -14.09 -12.62 8.56
N LYS A 87 -15.03 -11.69 8.80
CA LYS A 87 -15.07 -10.85 9.99
C LYS A 87 -15.09 -11.71 11.27
N MET A 88 -15.93 -12.75 11.32
CA MET A 88 -15.98 -13.68 12.46
C MET A 88 -14.66 -14.41 12.68
N ARG A 89 -14.00 -14.89 11.61
CA ARG A 89 -12.69 -15.56 11.71
C ARG A 89 -11.61 -14.63 12.25
N ILE A 90 -11.58 -13.38 11.79
CA ILE A 90 -10.66 -12.36 12.27
C ILE A 90 -10.90 -12.07 13.75
N LEU A 91 -12.16 -11.87 14.16
CA LEU A 91 -12.49 -11.60 15.56
C LEU A 91 -12.16 -12.78 16.48
N ALA A 92 -12.37 -14.02 16.02
CA ALA A 92 -11.98 -15.22 16.75
C ALA A 92 -10.45 -15.30 16.95
N TYR A 93 -9.67 -14.98 15.91
CA TYR A 93 -8.21 -14.90 16.01
C TYR A 93 -7.74 -13.82 16.98
N LEU A 94 -8.34 -12.63 16.92
CA LEU A 94 -7.96 -11.51 17.78
C LEU A 94 -8.30 -11.76 19.26
N GLY A 95 -9.32 -12.57 19.56
CA GLY A 95 -9.68 -12.93 20.93
C GLY A 95 -9.88 -11.71 21.83
N ALA A 96 -9.12 -11.64 22.92
CA ALA A 96 -9.19 -10.54 23.88
C ALA A 96 -8.82 -9.16 23.27
N ASP A 97 -7.99 -9.14 22.22
CA ASP A 97 -7.56 -7.90 21.57
C ASP A 97 -8.59 -7.36 20.56
N ALA A 98 -9.68 -8.08 20.30
CA ALA A 98 -10.69 -7.67 19.32
C ALA A 98 -11.29 -6.29 19.62
N THR A 99 -11.45 -5.93 20.90
CA THR A 99 -11.91 -4.59 21.31
C THR A 99 -10.90 -3.52 20.96
N LYS A 100 -9.61 -3.75 21.20
CA LYS A 100 -8.55 -2.80 20.84
C LYS A 100 -8.46 -2.61 19.33
N PHE A 101 -8.59 -3.69 18.56
CA PHE A 101 -8.64 -3.63 17.09
C PHE A 101 -9.81 -2.73 16.61
N ARG A 102 -11.03 -2.98 17.11
CA ARG A 102 -12.21 -2.16 16.77
C ARG A 102 -12.08 -0.71 17.22
N ASN A 103 -11.38 -0.44 18.31
CA ASN A 103 -11.18 0.94 18.77
C ASN A 103 -10.30 1.75 17.81
N PHE A 104 -9.28 1.15 17.19
CA PHE A 104 -8.51 1.85 16.16
C PHE A 104 -9.34 2.11 14.89
N ASP A 105 -10.20 1.16 14.51
CA ASP A 105 -11.15 1.33 13.40
C ASP A 105 -12.12 2.48 13.68
N ALA A 106 -12.73 2.50 14.87
CA ALA A 106 -13.61 3.58 15.31
C ALA A 106 -12.90 4.94 15.38
N GLN A 107 -11.65 5.01 15.86
CA GLN A 107 -10.87 6.25 15.86
C GLN A 107 -10.62 6.77 14.44
N THR A 108 -10.33 5.85 13.51
CA THR A 108 -10.17 6.17 12.08
C THR A 108 -11.46 6.75 11.50
N HIS A 109 -12.61 6.12 11.81
CA HIS A 109 -13.93 6.59 11.42
C HIS A 109 -14.20 8.02 11.88
N GLU A 110 -14.10 8.26 13.18
CA GLU A 110 -14.41 9.56 13.80
C GLU A 110 -13.47 10.67 13.30
N ALA A 111 -12.15 10.40 13.23
CA ALA A 111 -11.18 11.37 12.77
C ALA A 111 -11.37 11.71 11.28
N ALA A 112 -11.73 10.74 10.44
CA ALA A 112 -12.03 10.99 9.04
C ALA A 112 -13.33 11.81 8.86
N LEU A 113 -14.36 11.58 9.68
CA LEU A 113 -15.55 12.43 9.68
C LEU A 113 -15.24 13.86 10.16
N ALA A 114 -14.43 14.02 11.20
CA ALA A 114 -13.98 15.32 11.67
C ALA A 114 -13.19 16.07 10.58
N MET A 115 -12.31 15.37 9.86
CA MET A 115 -11.56 15.92 8.72
C MET A 115 -12.50 16.40 7.60
N LYS A 116 -13.56 15.65 7.27
CA LYS A 116 -14.57 16.07 6.30
C LYS A 116 -15.23 17.38 6.73
N LEU A 117 -15.65 17.48 8.00
CA LEU A 117 -16.32 18.67 8.52
C LEU A 117 -15.39 19.89 8.52
N ALA A 118 -14.14 19.71 8.95
CA ALA A 118 -13.12 20.76 8.91
C ALA A 118 -12.86 21.26 7.48
N ALA A 119 -12.75 20.33 6.52
CA ALA A 119 -12.57 20.68 5.11
C ALA A 119 -13.80 21.41 4.54
N ALA A 120 -15.02 21.00 4.91
CA ALA A 120 -16.24 21.69 4.50
C ALA A 120 -16.30 23.15 5.00
N SER A 121 -15.65 23.44 6.14
CA SER A 121 -15.50 24.78 6.69
C SER A 121 -14.23 25.50 6.22
N SER A 122 -13.43 24.91 5.32
CA SER A 122 -12.12 25.43 4.88
C SER A 122 -11.15 25.70 6.04
N ASP A 123 -11.27 24.97 7.15
CA ASP A 123 -10.38 25.08 8.30
C ASP A 123 -9.17 24.15 8.10
N GLY A 124 -8.15 24.64 7.41
CA GLY A 124 -6.94 23.86 7.12
C GLY A 124 -6.21 23.35 8.36
N LYS A 125 -6.24 24.07 9.49
CA LYS A 125 -5.60 23.63 10.74
C LYS A 125 -6.36 22.44 11.33
N ALA A 126 -7.69 22.52 11.39
CA ALA A 126 -8.52 21.42 11.86
C ALA A 126 -8.46 20.20 10.93
N VAL A 127 -8.31 20.41 9.61
CA VAL A 127 -8.06 19.33 8.64
C VAL A 127 -6.75 18.61 8.97
N ILE A 128 -5.65 19.34 9.16
CA ILE A 128 -4.34 18.74 9.49
C ILE A 128 -4.39 17.98 10.82
N GLN A 129 -5.05 18.53 11.84
CA GLN A 129 -5.21 17.87 13.13
C GLN A 129 -6.00 16.56 13.02
N SER A 130 -7.13 16.60 12.31
CA SER A 130 -7.96 15.41 12.08
C SER A 130 -7.23 14.36 11.24
N PHE A 131 -6.48 14.80 10.23
CA PHE A 131 -5.63 13.93 9.40
C PHE A 131 -4.51 13.27 10.22
N ALA A 132 -3.90 13.98 11.17
CA ALA A 132 -2.94 13.41 12.10
C ALA A 132 -3.57 12.30 12.96
N HIS A 133 -4.78 12.50 13.49
CA HIS A 133 -5.48 11.47 14.25
C HIS A 133 -5.80 10.21 13.44
N VAL A 134 -6.15 10.35 12.15
CA VAL A 134 -6.29 9.19 11.25
C VAL A 134 -4.95 8.45 11.09
N GLN A 135 -3.84 9.17 10.93
CA GLN A 135 -2.52 8.54 10.82
C GLN A 135 -2.10 7.83 12.11
N GLU A 136 -2.39 8.42 13.27
CA GLU A 136 -2.12 7.83 14.58
C GLU A 136 -2.88 6.51 14.80
N SER A 137 -4.17 6.46 14.45
CA SER A 137 -4.97 5.23 14.56
C SER A 137 -4.48 4.13 13.61
N CYS A 138 -4.12 4.50 12.37
CA CYS A 138 -3.54 3.61 11.37
C CYS A 138 -2.20 3.03 11.84
N LEU A 139 -1.31 3.89 12.37
CA LEU A 139 -0.01 3.47 12.90
C LEU A 139 -0.19 2.56 14.12
N GLY A 140 -1.06 2.92 15.05
CA GLY A 140 -1.34 2.14 16.26
C GLY A 140 -1.87 0.75 15.95
N CYS A 141 -2.83 0.65 15.02
CA CYS A 141 -3.35 -0.64 14.55
C CYS A 141 -2.25 -1.47 13.88
N HIS A 142 -1.46 -0.86 12.99
CA HIS A 142 -0.42 -1.59 12.28
C HIS A 142 0.70 -2.09 13.19
N GLN A 143 1.12 -1.29 14.16
CA GLN A 143 2.13 -1.69 15.15
C GLN A 143 1.62 -2.82 16.04
N ALA A 144 0.34 -2.78 16.44
CA ALA A 144 -0.25 -3.78 17.31
C ALA A 144 -0.54 -5.11 16.58
N PHE A 145 -1.01 -5.05 15.33
CA PHE A 145 -1.68 -6.20 14.69
C PHE A 145 -1.10 -6.62 13.34
N ARG A 146 -0.46 -5.75 12.57
CA ARG A 146 -0.15 -6.04 11.15
C ARG A 146 0.73 -7.27 10.98
N LYS A 147 1.85 -7.34 11.70
CA LYS A 147 2.79 -8.46 11.61
C LYS A 147 2.15 -9.79 12.05
N PRO A 148 1.62 -9.93 13.28
CA PRO A 148 1.04 -11.19 13.73
C PRO A 148 -0.18 -11.60 12.89
N PHE A 149 -1.00 -10.64 12.44
CA PHE A 149 -2.12 -10.91 11.54
C PHE A 149 -1.65 -11.50 10.20
N VAL A 150 -0.62 -10.89 9.58
CA VAL A 150 -0.08 -11.38 8.31
C VAL A 150 0.51 -12.78 8.47
N GLU A 151 1.27 -13.01 9.54
CA GLU A 151 1.85 -14.32 9.84
C GLU A 151 0.77 -15.39 10.02
N HIS A 152 -0.33 -15.08 10.71
CA HIS A 152 -1.43 -16.01 10.94
C HIS A 152 -2.19 -16.36 9.66
N PHE A 153 -2.55 -15.36 8.85
CA PHE A 153 -3.44 -15.56 7.69
C PHE A 153 -2.72 -15.83 6.37
N TYR A 154 -1.43 -15.49 6.26
CA TYR A 154 -0.65 -15.62 5.02
C TYR A 154 0.70 -16.32 5.20
N GLY A 155 1.02 -16.79 6.41
CA GLY A 155 2.32 -17.38 6.75
C GLY A 155 3.41 -16.34 7.00
N ALA A 156 4.53 -16.80 7.55
CA ALA A 156 5.73 -15.99 7.70
C ALA A 156 6.29 -15.61 6.32
N ARG A 157 6.71 -14.35 6.15
CA ARG A 157 7.42 -13.87 4.97
C ARG A 157 8.78 -13.36 5.37
#